data_AF-A0A358NHE7-F1
#
_entry.id   AF-A0A358NHE7-F1
#
_cell.length_a   1.000
_cell.length_b   1.000
_cell.length_c   1.000
_cell.angle_alpha   90.00
_cell.angle_beta   90.00
_cell.angle_gamma   90.00
#
_symmetry.space_group_name_H-M   'P 1'
#
loop_
_entity.id
_entity.type
_entity.pdbx_description
1 polymer ?
#
loop_
_entity_poly.entity_id
_entity_poly.type
_entity_poly.pdbx_seq_one_letter_code
_entity_poly.pdbx_strand_id
1 'polypeptide(L)'
;MFIKNFNDLSSYAEIFENSLKKQKVKILVCGGTGCVAGGSLKIYDELLRLVSEHGNLVDVDLLKEEEGTSLKKSGCHGFCEAGPLVRIEPYNYLYLRVQLDDCEEIFTETILNGKPV
;
A
#
# COMPACT_ATOMS: atom_id res chain seq x y z
N MET A 1 -9.40 -7.17 -20.70
CA MET A 1 -8.10 -6.95 -21.35
C MET A 1 -7.57 -8.30 -21.82
N PHE A 2 -7.31 -8.49 -23.11
CA PHE A 2 -6.85 -9.78 -23.66
C PHE A 2 -5.52 -9.57 -24.36
N ILE A 3 -4.49 -10.30 -23.91
CA ILE A 3 -3.16 -10.30 -24.51
C ILE A 3 -3.17 -11.33 -25.64
N LYS A 4 -3.08 -10.89 -26.89
CA LYS A 4 -3.09 -11.79 -28.06
C LYS A 4 -1.70 -12.03 -28.62
N ASN A 5 -0.77 -11.10 -28.40
CA ASN A 5 0.58 -11.18 -28.91
C ASN A 5 1.58 -10.46 -27.98
N PHE A 6 2.87 -10.57 -28.31
CA PHE A 6 3.96 -9.94 -27.55
C PHE A 6 3.84 -8.42 -27.48
N ASN A 7 3.45 -7.75 -28.56
CA ASN A 7 3.32 -6.29 -28.58
C ASN A 7 2.20 -5.84 -27.64
N ASP A 8 1.08 -6.57 -27.59
CA ASP A 8 0.00 -6.27 -26.62
C ASP A 8 0.53 -6.33 -25.19
N LEU A 9 1.31 -7.37 -24.85
CA LEU A 9 1.93 -7.52 -23.54
C LEU A 9 2.87 -6.34 -23.23
N SER A 10 3.76 -5.99 -24.17
CA SER A 10 4.70 -4.88 -24.00
C SER A 10 4.01 -3.54 -23.81
N SER A 11 2.99 -3.23 -24.62
CA SER A 11 2.22 -1.98 -24.49
C SER A 11 1.50 -1.89 -23.14
N TYR A 12 0.94 -3.00 -22.68
CA TYR A 12 0.28 -3.04 -21.38
C TYR A 12 1.26 -2.93 -20.21
N ALA A 13 2.44 -3.55 -20.33
CA ALA A 13 3.50 -3.40 -19.34
C ALA A 13 3.92 -1.92 -19.19
N GLU A 14 4.11 -1.18 -20.29
CA GLU A 14 4.44 0.25 -20.24
C GLU A 14 3.33 1.08 -19.57
N ILE A 15 2.06 0.82 -19.88
CA ILE A 15 0.92 1.51 -19.25
C ILE A 15 0.97 1.31 -17.74
N PHE A 16 1.11 0.05 -17.29
CA PHE A 16 1.14 -0.28 -15.88
C PHE A 16 2.38 0.28 -15.18
N GLU A 17 3.54 0.26 -15.82
CA GLU A 17 4.76 0.83 -15.26
C GLU A 17 4.62 2.34 -15.04
N ASN A 18 4.07 3.05 -16.02
CA ASN A 18 3.80 4.49 -15.90
C ASN A 18 2.75 4.79 -14.82
N SER A 19 1.73 3.94 -14.70
CA SER A 19 0.73 4.04 -13.64
C SER A 19 1.35 3.84 -12.25
N LEU A 20 2.19 2.81 -12.09
CA LEU A 20 2.90 2.52 -10.84
C LEU A 20 3.91 3.60 -10.45
N LYS A 21 4.50 4.32 -11.42
CA LYS A 21 5.42 5.44 -11.16
C LYS A 21 4.73 6.67 -10.57
N LYS A 22 3.43 6.84 -10.78
CA LYS A 22 2.66 7.96 -10.22
C LYS A 22 2.34 7.78 -8.73
N GLN A 23 2.43 6.54 -8.22
CA GLN A 23 2.28 6.23 -6.80
C GLN A 23 3.57 6.62 -6.05
N LYS A 24 3.60 7.86 -5.53
CA LYS A 24 4.78 8.44 -4.85
C LYS A 24 5.07 7.75 -3.53
N VAL A 25 4.03 7.36 -2.80
CA VAL A 25 4.10 6.58 -1.57
C VAL A 25 3.21 5.34 -1.73
N LYS A 26 3.69 4.18 -1.30
CA LYS A 26 2.93 2.93 -1.32
C LYS A 26 2.88 2.33 0.07
N ILE A 27 1.67 2.19 0.58
CA ILE A 27 1.40 1.57 1.87
C ILE A 27 0.93 0.15 1.59
N LEU A 28 1.67 -0.82 2.11
CA LEU A 28 1.45 -2.24 1.91
C LEU A 28 1.11 -2.89 3.23
N VAL A 29 -0.17 -3.20 3.44
CA VAL A 29 -0.66 -3.86 4.65
C VAL A 29 -0.71 -5.36 4.42
N CYS A 30 -0.08 -6.13 5.29
CA CYS A 30 -0.03 -7.58 5.17
C CYS A 30 -1.44 -8.21 5.22
N GLY A 31 -1.83 -8.85 4.12
CA GLY A 31 -3.07 -9.61 3.96
C GLY A 31 -2.94 -11.11 4.25
N GLY A 32 -1.77 -11.56 4.74
CA GLY A 32 -1.57 -12.95 5.17
C GLY A 32 -2.49 -13.31 6.34
N THR A 33 -2.95 -14.57 6.40
CA THR A 33 -3.93 -15.03 7.40
C THR A 33 -3.49 -14.76 8.85
N GLY A 34 -2.20 -14.86 9.17
CA GLY A 34 -1.66 -14.51 10.49
C GLY A 34 -1.81 -13.01 10.82
N CYS A 35 -1.51 -12.13 9.87
CA CYS A 35 -1.72 -10.68 10.02
C CYS A 35 -3.21 -10.34 10.14
N VAL A 36 -4.06 -11.00 9.33
CA VAL A 36 -5.51 -10.81 9.36
C VAL A 36 -6.11 -11.23 10.69
N ALA A 37 -5.69 -12.37 11.25
CA ALA A 37 -6.07 -12.81 12.59
C ALA A 37 -5.62 -11.80 13.67
N GLY A 38 -4.47 -11.15 13.46
CA GLY A 38 -3.97 -10.05 14.30
C GLY A 38 -4.66 -8.70 14.08
N GLY A 39 -5.66 -8.60 13.19
CA GLY A 39 -6.43 -7.37 12.97
C GLY A 39 -5.95 -6.47 11.83
N SER A 40 -5.09 -6.96 10.92
CA SER A 40 -4.55 -6.14 9.81
C SER A 40 -5.60 -5.53 8.89
N LEU A 41 -6.80 -6.12 8.79
CA LEU A 41 -7.89 -5.56 8.00
C LEU A 41 -8.41 -4.24 8.60
N LYS A 42 -8.48 -4.14 9.94
CA LYS A 42 -8.91 -2.90 10.60
C LYS A 42 -7.89 -1.78 10.40
N ILE A 43 -6.60 -2.13 10.42
CA ILE A 43 -5.49 -1.21 10.13
C ILE A 43 -5.57 -0.72 8.69
N TYR A 44 -5.86 -1.61 7.75
CA TYR A 44 -6.08 -1.24 6.36
C TYR A 44 -7.24 -0.26 6.22
N ASP A 45 -8.39 -0.54 6.85
CA ASP A 45 -9.58 0.32 6.76
C ASP A 45 -9.34 1.70 7.39
N GLU A 46 -8.59 1.77 8.49
CA GLU A 46 -8.27 3.04 9.15
C GLU A 46 -7.27 3.88 8.33
N LEU A 47 -6.21 3.26 7.79
CA LEU A 47 -5.29 3.94 6.87
C LEU A 47 -6.02 4.39 5.60
N LEU A 48 -6.99 3.61 5.10
CA LEU A 48 -7.80 3.99 3.94
C LEU A 48 -8.63 5.24 4.26
N ARG A 49 -9.24 5.31 5.44
CA ARG A 49 -9.98 6.49 5.91
C ARG A 49 -9.08 7.72 5.95
N LEU A 50 -7.92 7.61 6.59
CA LEU A 50 -6.95 8.71 6.73
C LEU A 50 -6.45 9.23 5.37
N VAL A 51 -6.08 8.32 4.45
CA VAL A 51 -5.62 8.70 3.11
C VAL A 51 -6.74 9.34 2.28
N SER A 52 -7.96 8.79 2.36
CA SER A 52 -9.13 9.33 1.63
C SER A 52 -9.51 10.74 2.09
N GLU A 53 -9.41 11.02 3.40
CA GLU A 53 -9.68 12.34 3.97
C GLU A 53 -8.69 13.41 3.49
N HIS A 54 -7.45 13.03 3.20
CA HIS A 54 -6.38 13.94 2.80
C HIS A 54 -6.22 14.10 1.28
N GLY A 55 -7.16 13.57 0.48
CA GLY A 55 -7.25 13.82 -0.96
C GLY A 55 -6.11 13.25 -1.82
N ASN A 56 -5.23 12.42 -1.24
CA ASN A 56 -4.16 11.75 -1.96
C ASN A 56 -4.71 10.42 -2.49
N LEU A 57 -5.11 10.40 -3.77
CA LEU A 57 -5.84 9.28 -4.38
C LEU A 57 -5.19 7.91 -4.15
N VAL A 58 -5.93 7.03 -3.49
CA VAL A 58 -5.75 5.58 -3.51
C VAL A 58 -6.59 5.07 -4.66
N ASP A 59 -5.98 4.85 -5.83
CA ASP A 59 -6.62 4.02 -6.84
C ASP A 59 -6.18 2.56 -6.68
N VAL A 60 -7.10 1.65 -6.96
CA VAL A 60 -6.86 0.20 -7.07
C VAL A 60 -6.84 -0.18 -8.57
N ASP A 61 -7.17 0.75 -9.47
CA ASP A 61 -7.09 0.55 -10.90
C ASP A 61 -5.65 0.66 -11.42
N LEU A 62 -5.11 -0.46 -11.89
CA LEU A 62 -3.78 -0.50 -12.49
C LEU A 62 -3.69 0.30 -13.80
N LEU A 63 -4.80 0.49 -14.52
CA LEU A 63 -4.82 1.17 -15.82
C LEU A 63 -4.70 2.69 -15.70
N LYS A 64 -5.16 3.26 -14.57
CA LYS A 64 -5.13 4.70 -14.35
C LYS A 64 -4.87 4.99 -12.88
N GLU A 65 -3.67 5.51 -12.62
CA GLU A 65 -3.33 6.10 -11.33
C GLU A 65 -3.14 7.60 -11.49
N GLU A 66 -3.55 8.34 -10.46
CA GLU A 66 -3.22 9.75 -10.28
C GLU A 66 -1.94 9.88 -9.43
N GLU A 67 -1.29 11.05 -9.43
CA GLU A 67 -0.11 11.25 -8.58
C GLU A 67 -0.53 11.27 -7.12
N GLY A 68 -0.07 10.30 -6.31
CA GLY A 68 -0.57 10.20 -4.94
C GLY A 68 0.01 9.06 -4.10
N THR A 69 -0.71 8.78 -3.02
CA THR A 69 -0.41 7.71 -2.06
C THR A 69 -1.30 6.52 -2.37
N SER A 70 -0.71 5.37 -2.65
CA SER A 70 -1.46 4.13 -2.84
C SER A 70 -1.49 3.30 -1.56
N LEU A 71 -2.60 2.61 -1.31
CA LEU A 71 -2.78 1.71 -0.19
C LEU A 71 -3.29 0.35 -0.70
N LYS A 72 -2.46 -0.68 -0.53
CA LYS A 72 -2.73 -2.02 -1.05
C LYS A 72 -2.60 -3.08 0.03
N LYS A 73 -3.43 -4.11 -0.06
CA LYS A 73 -3.26 -5.34 0.73
C LYS A 73 -2.18 -6.16 0.04
N SER A 74 -1.06 -6.38 0.71
CA SER A 74 0.00 -7.23 0.20
C SER A 74 -0.26 -8.69 0.54
N GLY A 75 0.53 -9.59 -0.08
CA GLY A 75 0.58 -10.99 0.32
C GLY A 75 1.21 -11.19 1.70
N CYS A 76 1.42 -12.45 2.08
CA CYS A 76 2.14 -12.78 3.32
C CYS A 76 3.62 -12.38 3.21
N HIS A 77 4.13 -11.66 4.21
CA HIS A 77 5.57 -11.31 4.29
C HIS A 77 6.41 -12.34 5.07
N GLY A 78 5.77 -13.39 5.61
CA GLY A 78 6.45 -14.49 6.33
C GLY A 78 6.71 -14.26 7.83
N PHE A 79 6.66 -13.02 8.32
CA PHE A 79 6.92 -12.67 9.72
C PHE A 79 5.65 -12.64 10.58
N CYS A 80 4.94 -13.77 10.65
CA CYS A 80 3.63 -13.85 11.31
C CYS A 80 3.68 -13.53 12.81
N GLU A 81 4.76 -13.88 13.53
CA GLU A 81 4.94 -13.61 14.97
C GLU A 81 5.04 -12.11 15.31
N ALA A 82 5.32 -11.29 14.30
CA ALA A 82 5.43 -9.85 14.40
C ALA A 82 4.28 -9.13 13.69
N GLY A 83 3.24 -9.84 13.25
CA GLY A 83 2.07 -9.22 12.63
C GLY A 83 1.18 -8.49 13.63
N PRO A 84 0.32 -7.54 13.19
CA PRO A 84 0.18 -7.03 11.82
C PRO A 84 1.39 -6.25 11.29
N LEU A 85 1.65 -6.38 9.98
CA LEU A 85 2.80 -5.76 9.31
C LEU A 85 2.33 -4.68 8.33
N VAL A 86 3.01 -3.53 8.34
CA VAL A 86 2.79 -2.44 7.37
C VAL A 86 4.13 -2.02 6.78
N ARG A 87 4.27 -2.15 5.45
CA ARG A 87 5.45 -1.71 4.71
C ARG A 87 5.16 -0.41 3.98
N ILE A 88 6.08 0.55 4.02
CA ILE A 88 5.96 1.82 3.30
C ILE A 88 7.11 1.97 2.31
N GLU A 89 6.77 2.11 1.04
CA GLU A 89 7.69 2.38 -0.07
C GLU A 89 7.54 3.84 -0.55
N PRO A 90 8.61 4.48 -1.04
CA PRO A 90 9.95 3.95 -1.33
C PRO A 90 10.90 3.86 -0.12
N TYR A 91 10.45 4.26 1.08
CA TYR A 91 11.31 4.39 2.26
C TYR A 91 11.84 3.06 2.81
N ASN A 92 11.26 1.92 2.41
CA ASN A 92 11.58 0.58 2.92
C ASN A 92 11.37 0.42 4.44
N TYR A 93 10.49 1.23 5.03
CA TYR A 93 10.08 1.05 6.43
C TYR A 93 9.14 -0.13 6.56
N LEU A 94 9.34 -0.94 7.60
CA LEU A 94 8.49 -2.07 7.95
C LEU A 94 8.09 -1.93 9.43
N TYR A 95 6.83 -1.57 9.64
CA TYR A 95 6.23 -1.54 10.97
C TYR A 95 5.75 -2.93 11.36
N LEU A 96 6.02 -3.27 12.62
CA LEU A 96 5.71 -4.56 13.23
C LEU A 96 4.67 -4.36 14.32
N ARG A 97 3.80 -5.35 14.51
CA ARG A 97 2.75 -5.36 15.56
C ARG A 97 1.90 -4.10 15.58
N VAL A 98 1.67 -3.51 14.41
CA VAL A 98 0.91 -2.27 14.27
C VAL A 98 -0.47 -2.43 14.89
N GLN A 99 -0.87 -1.44 15.69
CA GLN A 99 -2.19 -1.32 16.28
C GLN A 99 -2.98 -0.19 15.58
N LEU A 100 -4.27 -0.11 15.89
CA LEU A 100 -5.12 0.96 15.36
C LEU A 100 -4.65 2.34 15.79
N ASP A 101 -4.20 2.47 17.03
CA ASP A 101 -3.76 3.75 17.61
C ASP A 101 -2.48 4.27 16.93
N ASP A 102 -1.66 3.38 16.36
CA ASP A 102 -0.42 3.76 15.66
C ASP A 102 -0.70 4.34 14.25
N CYS A 103 -1.91 4.15 13.71
CA CYS A 103 -2.22 4.49 12.33
C CYS A 103 -2.13 6.00 12.06
N GLU A 104 -2.56 6.82 13.02
CA GLU A 104 -2.55 8.28 12.90
C GLU A 104 -1.11 8.84 12.92
N GLU A 105 -0.26 8.27 13.78
CA GLU A 105 1.16 8.65 13.86
C GLU A 105 1.93 8.20 12.61
N ILE A 106 1.74 6.95 12.16
CA ILE A 106 2.34 6.44 10.91
C ILE A 106 1.91 7.28 9.72
N PHE A 107 0.64 7.70 9.67
CA PHE A 107 0.15 8.56 8.61
C PHE A 107 0.82 9.94 8.62
N THR A 108 0.85 10.58 9.78
CA THR A 108 1.38 11.94 9.90
C THR A 108 2.89 11.98 9.70
N GLU A 109 3.65 11.15 10.41
CA GLU A 109 5.11 11.19 10.36
C GLU A 109 5.65 10.51 9.11
N THR A 110 5.13 9.34 8.74
CA THR A 110 5.73 8.58 7.64
C THR A 110 5.13 8.89 6.29
N ILE A 111 3.80 8.91 6.19
CA ILE A 111 3.14 9.08 4.89
C ILE A 111 3.23 10.54 4.42
N LEU A 112 3.02 11.51 5.33
CA LEU A 112 3.11 12.93 4.98
C LEU A 112 4.54 13.49 5.07
N ASN A 113 5.28 13.18 6.15
CA ASN A 113 6.58 13.81 6.40
C ASN A 113 7.78 12.95 5.96
N GLY A 114 7.57 11.69 5.55
CA GLY A 114 8.63 10.79 5.12
C GLY A 114 9.59 10.35 6.25
N LYS A 115 9.16 10.44 7.51
CA LYS A 115 9.96 10.08 8.70
C LYS A 115 9.43 8.80 9.36
N PRO A 116 10.32 7.93 9.87
CA PRO A 116 9.87 6.76 10.61
C PRO A 116 9.30 7.16 11.97
N VAL A 117 8.34 6.38 12.45
CA VAL A 117 7.85 6.37 13.84
C VAL A 117 8.77 5.50 14.70
#